data_AF-A0A6G3X027-F1
#
_entry.id   AF-A0A6G3X027-F1
#
_cell.length_a   1.000
_cell.length_b   1.000
_cell.length_c   1.000
_cell.angle_alpha   90.00
_cell.angle_beta   90.00
_cell.angle_gamma   90.00
#
_symmetry.space_group_name_H-M   'P 1'
#
loop_
_entity.id
_entity.type
_entity.pdbx_description
1 polymer ?
#
loop_
_entity_poly.entity_id
_entity_poly.type
_entity_poly.pdbx_seq_one_letter_code
_entity_poly.pdbx_strand_id
1 'polypeptide(L)' 'MSRSAFAALRGEVLSANLRIPRSGLATLTWGNVSGVDREAGVFVIKPSGVPYDRLREEHLVVVALEDGRVVEGG' A
#
# COMPACT_ATOMS: atom_id res chain seq x y z
N MET A 1 6.71 -9.12 -12.70
CA MET A 1 6.20 -7.80 -13.18
C MET A 1 7.22 -6.74 -12.81
N SER A 2 7.37 -5.68 -13.61
CA SER A 2 8.30 -4.58 -13.30
C SER A 2 7.70 -3.69 -12.21
N ARG A 3 8.53 -3.15 -11.32
CA ARG A 3 8.17 -2.15 -10.29
C ARG A 3 7.37 -0.96 -10.86
N SER A 4 7.54 -0.67 -12.15
CA SER A 4 6.83 0.40 -12.86
C SER A 4 5.35 0.09 -13.16
N ALA A 5 4.92 -1.17 -13.12
CA ALA A 5 3.58 -1.58 -13.54
C ALA A 5 2.47 -1.01 -12.64
N PHE A 6 2.78 -0.73 -11.38
CA PHE A 6 1.81 -0.26 -10.38
C PHE A 6 2.14 1.10 -9.77
N ALA A 7 3.03 1.89 -10.39
CA ALA A 7 3.55 3.14 -9.82
C ALA A 7 2.42 4.14 -9.47
N ALA A 8 1.43 4.29 -10.34
CA ALA A 8 0.28 5.19 -10.09
C ALA A 8 -0.52 4.75 -8.85
N LEU A 9 -0.92 3.48 -8.80
CA LEU A 9 -1.69 2.93 -7.68
C LEU A 9 -0.90 2.97 -6.37
N ARG A 10 0.40 2.68 -6.40
CA ARG A 10 1.29 2.80 -5.24
C ARG A 10 1.35 4.25 -4.72
N GLY A 11 1.43 5.23 -5.61
CA GLY A 11 1.39 6.65 -5.24
C GLY A 11 0.09 7.05 -4.54
N GLU A 12 -1.05 6.60 -5.06
CA GLU A 12 -2.37 6.84 -4.45
C GLU A 12 -2.49 6.21 -3.06
N VAL A 13 -2.11 4.94 -2.93
CA VAL A 13 -2.14 4.22 -1.65
C VAL A 13 -1.19 4.84 -0.63
N LEU A 14 0.01 5.26 -1.05
CA LEU A 14 0.96 5.97 -0.19
C LEU A 14 0.34 7.29 0.32
N SER A 15 -0.20 8.11 -0.59
CA SER A 15 -0.83 9.38 -0.26
C SER A 15 -2.00 9.20 0.72
N ALA A 16 -2.83 8.19 0.50
CA ALA A 16 -3.96 7.88 1.38
C ALA A 16 -3.50 7.47 2.79
N ASN A 17 -2.49 6.59 2.89
CA ASN A 17 -1.93 6.19 4.19
C ASN A 17 -1.30 7.38 4.94
N LEU A 18 -0.58 8.27 4.24
CA LEU A 18 0.03 9.46 4.86
C LEU A 18 -1.00 10.50 5.36
N ARG A 19 -2.24 10.47 4.88
CA ARG A 19 -3.33 11.33 5.38
C ARG A 19 -3.87 10.88 6.73
N ILE A 20 -3.86 9.58 7.03
CA ILE A 20 -4.39 9.02 8.29
C ILE A 20 -3.82 9.73 9.54
N PRO A 21 -2.49 9.81 9.75
CA PRO A 21 -1.94 10.48 10.93
C PRO A 21 -2.17 11.99 10.91
N ARG A 22 -2.22 12.62 9.71
CA ARG A 22 -2.47 14.07 9.55
C ARG A 22 -3.91 14.45 9.94
N SER A 23 -4.85 13.52 9.80
CA SER A 23 -6.26 13.70 10.18
C SER A 23 -6.56 13.22 11.60
N GLY A 24 -5.57 12.75 12.36
CA GLY A 24 -5.78 12.24 13.72
C GLY A 24 -6.57 10.94 13.80
N LEU A 25 -6.70 10.19 12.69
CA LEU A 25 -7.52 8.99 12.61
C LEU A 25 -6.83 7.72 13.17
N ALA A 26 -5.50 7.71 13.23
CA ALA A 26 -4.72 6.63 13.84
C ALA A 26 -3.38 7.15 14.38
N THR A 27 -2.83 6.45 15.37
CA THR A 27 -1.51 6.70 15.97
C THR A 27 -0.56 5.52 15.74
N LEU A 28 0.73 5.70 16.04
CA LEU A 28 1.76 4.67 15.89
C LEU A 28 1.77 4.07 14.47
N THR A 29 1.69 2.74 14.36
CA THR A 29 1.64 1.99 13.10
C THR A 29 0.23 1.53 12.75
N TRP A 30 -0.79 1.91 13.52
CA TRP A 30 -2.17 1.45 13.33
C TRP A 30 -2.81 2.04 12.08
N GLY A 31 -3.89 1.40 11.61
CA GLY A 31 -4.57 1.79 10.38
C GLY A 31 -3.80 1.41 9.11
N ASN A 32 -4.55 1.16 8.05
CA ASN A 32 -4.02 0.90 6.73
C ASN A 32 -5.08 1.28 5.69
N VAL A 33 -4.61 1.66 4.51
CA VAL A 33 -5.43 1.79 3.31
C VAL A 33 -4.82 0.91 2.23
N SER A 34 -5.70 0.30 1.44
CA SER A 34 -5.37 -0.41 0.21
C SER A 34 -6.08 0.22 -0.99
N GLY A 35 -5.54 -0.01 -2.18
CA GLY A 35 -6.13 0.36 -3.46
C GLY A 35 -6.12 -0.84 -4.38
N VAL A 36 -7.13 -0.99 -5.24
CA VAL A 36 -7.33 -2.19 -6.07
C VAL A 36 -7.26 -1.85 -7.55
N ASP A 37 -6.51 -2.65 -8.30
CA ASP A 37 -6.56 -2.71 -9.75
C ASP A 37 -7.26 -4.01 -10.15
N ARG A 38 -8.51 -3.90 -10.60
CA ARG A 38 -9.34 -5.06 -10.95
C ARG A 38 -8.96 -5.65 -12.30
N GLU A 39 -8.44 -4.84 -13.22
CA GLU A 39 -8.01 -5.32 -14.53
C GLU A 39 -6.73 -6.16 -14.39
N ALA A 40 -5.81 -5.71 -13.54
CA ALA A 40 -4.60 -6.46 -13.21
C ALA A 40 -4.82 -7.58 -12.17
N GLY A 41 -5.98 -7.62 -11.51
CA GLY A 41 -6.32 -8.62 -10.50
C GLY A 41 -5.47 -8.54 -9.23
N VAL A 42 -5.08 -7.32 -8.82
CA VAL A 42 -4.23 -7.09 -7.64
C VAL A 42 -4.77 -5.96 -6.76
N PHE A 43 -4.31 -5.90 -5.52
CA PHE A 43 -4.42 -4.72 -4.67
C PHE A 43 -3.07 -4.36 -4.06
N VAL A 44 -2.87 -3.07 -3.82
CA VAL A 44 -1.68 -2.51 -3.16
C VAL A 44 -2.07 -2.11 -1.75
N ILE A 45 -1.27 -2.47 -0.76
CA ILE A 45 -1.56 -2.21 0.66
C ILE A 45 -0.31 -1.73 1.42
N LYS A 46 -0.52 -0.97 2.49
CA LYS A 46 0.53 -0.62 3.47
C LYS A 46 1.14 -1.89 4.08
N PRO A 47 2.47 -1.99 4.22
CA PRO A 47 3.13 -3.10 4.89
C PRO A 47 2.85 -3.10 6.39
N SER A 48 2.96 -4.27 7.01
CA SER A 48 2.87 -4.38 8.47
C SER A 48 4.10 -3.78 9.15
N GLY A 49 3.91 -3.13 10.30
CA GLY A 49 5.00 -2.71 11.19
C GLY A 49 5.82 -1.49 10.73
N VAL A 50 5.53 -0.89 9.57
CA VAL A 50 6.25 0.32 9.10
C VAL A 50 5.57 1.59 9.62
N PRO A 51 6.28 2.45 10.37
CA PRO A 51 5.80 3.76 10.79
C PRO A 51 5.48 4.69 9.61
N TYR A 52 4.46 5.53 9.75
CA TYR A 52 4.00 6.43 8.68
C TYR A 52 5.07 7.44 8.22
N ASP A 53 5.93 7.91 9.12
CA ASP A 53 7.04 8.84 8.83
C ASP A 53 8.16 8.19 7.99
N ARG A 54 8.24 6.86 8.00
CA ARG A 54 9.18 6.07 7.21
C ARG A 54 8.50 5.38 6.02
N LEU A 55 7.19 5.51 5.84
CA LEU A 55 6.47 4.86 4.77
C LEU A 55 6.89 5.47 3.42
N ARG A 56 7.31 4.62 2.50
CA ARG A 56 7.77 4.96 1.15
C ARG A 56 7.07 4.04 0.17
N GLU A 57 7.03 4.45 -1.09
CA GLU A 57 6.37 3.69 -2.16
C GLU A 57 6.92 2.26 -2.30
N GLU A 58 8.24 2.11 -2.10
CA GLU A 58 8.97 0.83 -2.13
C GLU A 58 8.61 -0.12 -0.99
N HIS A 59 8.02 0.38 0.10
CA HIS A 59 7.55 -0.45 1.19
C HIS A 59 6.14 -1.02 0.93
N LEU A 60 5.39 -0.50 -0.04
CA LEU A 60 4.04 -0.99 -0.31
C LEU A 60 4.07 -2.40 -0.90
N VAL A 61 3.06 -3.20 -0.56
CA VAL A 61 2.96 -4.61 -0.96
C VAL A 61 1.87 -4.74 -2.01
N VAL A 62 2.18 -5.41 -3.12
CA VAL A 62 1.20 -5.82 -4.14
C VAL A 62 0.78 -7.25 -3.84
N VAL A 63 -0.52 -7.46 -3.75
CA VAL A 63 -1.12 -8.74 -3.37
C VAL A 63 -2.14 -9.14 -4.43
N ALA A 64 -2.16 -10.42 -4.81
CA ALA A 64 -3.11 -10.94 -5.76
C ALA A 64 -4.51 -10.94 -5.14
N LEU A 65 -5.50 -10.50 -5.92
CA LEU A 65 -6.88 -10.42 -5.47
C LEU A 65 -7.53 -11.81 -5.35
N GLU A 66 -7.07 -12.78 -6.13
CA GLU A 66 -7.63 -14.13 -6.21
C GLU A 66 -7.39 -14.95 -4.93
N ASP A 67 -6.15 -14.96 -4.44
CA ASP A 67 -5.70 -15.88 -3.38
C ASP A 67 -4.95 -15.20 -2.24
N GLY A 68 -4.71 -13.88 -2.33
CA GLY A 68 -4.00 -13.13 -1.31
C GLY A 68 -2.48 -13.34 -1.30
N ARG A 69 -1.89 -14.00 -2.33
CA ARG A 69 -0.43 -14.15 -2.38
C ARG A 69 0.25 -12.81 -2.66
N VAL A 70 1.42 -12.60 -2.05
CA VAL A 70 2.26 -11.43 -2.36
C VAL A 70 2.85 -11.59 -3.75
N VAL A 71 2.60 -10.62 -4.62
CA VAL A 71 3.09 -10.58 -6.01
C VAL A 71 4.36 -9.74 -6.12
N GLU A 72 4.46 -8.69 -5.30
CA GLU A 72 5.62 -7.78 -5.26
C GLU A 72 5.70 -7.07 -3.90
N GLY A 73 6.92 -6.83 -3.41
CA GLY A 73 7.18 -6.12 -2.16
C GLY A 73 7.33 -7.05 -0.95
N GLY A 74 8.08 -6.57 0.05
CA GLY A 74 8.43 -7.29 1.27
C GLY A 74 9.37 -6.46 2.14
#